data_AF-A0A7W9Q6T2-F1
#
_entry.id   AF-A0A7W9Q6T2-F1
#
_cell.length_a   1.000
_cell.length_b   1.000
_cell.length_c   1.000
_cell.angle_alpha   90.00
_cell.angle_beta   90.00
_cell.angle_gamma   90.00
#
_symmetry.space_group_name_H-M   'P 1'
#
loop_
_entity.id
_entity.type
_entity.pdbx_description
1 polymer ?
#
loop_
_entity_poly.entity_id
_entity_poly.type
_entity_poly.pdbx_seq_one_letter_code
_entity_poly.pdbx_strand_id
1 'polypeptide(L)' 'MPELEPVAHPDCRVCFAADRGRTAARTQQAAGRVSDFNQMITEHPHPDNQSGEGDPG' A
#
# COMPACT_ATOMS: atom_id res chain seq x y z
N MET A 1 -2.02 18.28 5.41
CA MET A 1 -2.88 17.56 4.45
C MET A 1 -3.05 16.16 5.00
N PRO A 2 -4.25 15.55 5.03
CA PRO A 2 -4.34 14.14 5.38
C PRO A 2 -3.51 13.36 4.35
N GLU A 3 -2.52 12.62 4.81
CA GLU A 3 -1.75 11.72 3.93
C GLU A 3 -2.75 10.72 3.34
N LEU A 4 -2.84 10.70 2.02
CA LEU A 4 -3.71 9.75 1.33
C LEU A 4 -3.16 8.35 1.56
N GLU A 5 -4.02 7.43 1.99
CA GLU A 5 -3.59 6.05 2.20
C GLU A 5 -3.20 5.39 0.87
N PRO A 6 -2.17 4.53 0.89
CA PRO A 6 -1.69 3.87 -0.32
C PRO A 6 -2.73 2.90 -0.88
N VAL A 7 -2.75 2.77 -2.21
CA VAL A 7 -3.68 1.90 -2.93
C VAL A 7 -2.96 0.59 -3.26
N ALA A 8 -3.61 -0.53 -2.97
CA ALA A 8 -3.08 -1.84 -3.31
C ALA A 8 -3.05 -2.05 -4.83
N HIS A 9 -1.93 -2.57 -5.34
CA HIS A 9 -1.81 -2.90 -6.76
C HIS A 9 -2.77 -4.05 -7.11
N PRO A 10 -3.65 -3.90 -8.13
CA PRO A 10 -4.78 -4.79 -8.37
C PRO A 10 -4.36 -6.24 -8.67
N ASP A 11 -3.24 -6.43 -9.38
CA ASP A 11 -2.73 -7.76 -9.74
C ASP A 11 -1.67 -8.31 -8.76
N CYS A 12 -1.38 -7.57 -7.68
CA CYS A 12 -0.40 -8.01 -6.68
C CYS A 12 -1.08 -8.75 -5.53
N ARG A 13 -0.77 -10.04 -5.40
CA ARG A 13 -1.32 -10.88 -4.32
C ARG A 13 -0.89 -10.41 -2.93
N VAL A 14 0.30 -9.81 -2.81
CA VAL A 14 0.82 -9.29 -1.53
C VAL A 14 0.06 -8.03 -1.14
N CYS A 15 -0.09 -7.06 -2.05
CA CYS A 15 -0.87 -5.84 -1.78
C CYS A 15 -2.34 -6.16 -1.52
N PHE A 16 -2.92 -7.14 -2.23
CA PHE A 16 -4.29 -7.58 -1.98
C PHE A 16 -4.46 -8.20 -0.59
N ALA A 17 -3.49 -9.01 -0.15
CA ALA A 17 -3.48 -9.56 1.21
C ALA A 17 -3.31 -8.46 2.27
N ALA A 18 -2.43 -7.49 2.03
CA ALA A 18 -2.22 -6.34 2.89
C ALA A 18 -3.47 -5.46 2.98
N ASP A 19 -4.17 -5.23 1.87
CA ASP A 19 -5.43 -4.47 1.86
C ASP A 19 -6.53 -5.15 2.68
N ARG A 20 -6.68 -6.48 2.54
CA ARG A 20 -7.60 -7.25 3.40
C ARG A 20 -7.23 -7.16 4.88
N GLY A 21 -5.94 -7.25 5.20
CA GLY A 21 -5.43 -7.08 6.55
C GLY A 21 -5.75 -5.69 7.11
N ARG A 22 -5.57 -4.65 6.27
CA ARG A 22 -5.90 -3.26 6.58
C ARG A 22 -7.39 -3.08 6.86
N THR A 23 -8.27 -3.65 6.04
CA THR A 23 -9.72 -3.62 6.29
C THR A 23 -10.06 -4.24 7.65
N ALA A 24 -9.49 -5.40 7.96
CA ALA A 24 -9.71 -6.06 9.25
C ALA A 24 -9.17 -5.22 10.44
N ALA A 25 -8.02 -4.56 10.26
CA ALA A 25 -7.44 -3.65 11.26
C ALA A 25 -8.33 -2.41 11.49
N ARG A 26 -8.96 -1.86 10.44
CA ARG A 26 -9.93 -0.77 10.56
C ARG A 26 -11.15 -1.18 11.36
N THR A 27 -11.70 -2.36 11.09
CA THR A 27 -12.83 -2.91 11.86
C THR A 27 -12.48 -3.07 13.34
N GLN A 28 -11.23 -3.42 13.65
CA GLN A 28 -10.72 -3.54 15.01
C GLN A 28 -10.28 -2.19 15.63
N GLN A 29 -10.39 -1.08 14.90
CA GLN A 29 -9.86 0.24 15.29
C GLN A 29 -8.37 0.20 15.67
N ALA A 30 -7.61 -0.73 15.08
CA ALA A 30 -6.20 -0.95 15.36
C ALA A 30 -5.33 -0.07 14.47
N ALA A 31 -5.24 1.23 14.80
CA ALA A 31 -4.54 2.23 13.99
C ALA A 31 -3.08 1.86 13.66
N GLY A 32 -2.35 1.28 14.61
CA GLY A 32 -0.97 0.81 14.37
C GLY A 32 -0.89 -0.23 13.25
N ARG A 33 -1.80 -1.21 13.24
CA ARG A 33 -1.83 -2.23 12.18
C ARG A 33 -2.24 -1.64 10.83
N VAL A 34 -3.11 -0.64 10.81
CA VAL A 34 -3.47 0.08 9.57
C VAL A 34 -2.22 0.72 8.97
N SER A 35 -1.40 1.38 9.80
CA SER A 35 -0.11 1.94 9.38
C SER A 35 0.86 0.88 8.86
N ASP A 36 0.97 -0.26 9.54
CA ASP A 36 1.84 -1.37 9.11
C ASP A 36 1.45 -1.90 7.72
N PHE A 37 0.15 -2.08 7.47
CA PHE A 37 -0.33 -2.51 6.16
C PHE A 37 -0.17 -1.42 5.09
N ASN A 38 -0.34 -0.15 5.46
CA ASN A 38 -0.06 0.97 4.55
C ASN A 38 1.41 0.96 4.13
N GLN A 39 2.34 0.81 5.08
CA GLN A 39 3.76 0.70 4.78
C GLN A 39 4.06 -0.48 3.85
N MET A 40 3.47 -1.66 4.13
CA MET A 40 3.62 -2.83 3.28
C MET A 40 3.14 -2.59 1.84
N ILE A 41 2.01 -1.89 1.65
CA ILE A 41 1.51 -1.58 0.31
C ILE A 41 2.45 -0.59 -0.40
N THR A 42 2.95 0.42 0.31
CA THR A 42 3.87 1.43 -0.25
C THR A 42 5.22 0.85 -0.65
N GLU A 43 5.79 -0.03 0.18
CA GLU A 43 7.16 -0.54 0.00
C GLU A 43 7.22 -1.80 -0.86
N HIS A 44 6.08 -2.46 -1.14
CA HIS A 44 6.09 -3.69 -1.93
C HIS A 44 6.46 -3.41 -3.40
N PRO A 45 7.55 -3.99 -3.91
CA PRO A 45 7.99 -3.73 -5.28
C PRO A 45 7.03 -4.36 -6.30
N HIS A 46 6.66 -3.58 -7.32
CA HIS A 46 5.89 -4.06 -8.46
C HIS A 46 6.71 -3.91 -9.75
N PRO A 47 6.62 -4.87 -10.69
CA PRO A 47 7.33 -4.78 -11.96
C PRO A 47 6.96 -3.54 -12.77
N ASP A 48 5.73 -3.05 -12.65
CA ASP A 48 5.21 -1.84 -13.31
C ASP A 48 5.73 -0.52 -12.70
N ASN A 49 6.35 -0.57 -11.51
CA ASN A 49 6.88 0.62 -10.84
C ASN A 49 8.28 1.02 -11.33
N GLN A 50 8.81 0.36 -12.37
CA GLN A 50 10.07 0.70 -13.02
C GLN A 50 9.92 1.74 -14.16
N SER A 51 8.72 2.28 -14.37
CA SER A 51 8.43 3.23 -15.47
C SER A 51 8.15 4.66 -14.99
N GLY A 52 8.65 5.03 -13.81
CA GLY A 52 8.38 6.34 -13.18
C GLY A 52 9.57 7.28 -13.02
N GLU A 53 10.80 6.90 -13.38
CA GLU A 53 11.95 7.81 -13.38
C GLU A 53 12.13 8.42 -14.77
N GLY A 54 11.18 9.29 -15.14
CA GLY A 54 11.38 10.27 -16.19
C GLY A 54 12.15 11.45 -15.61
N ASP A 55 13.48 11.40 -15.69
CA ASP A 55 14.37 12.54 -15.55
C ASP A 55 14.49 13.24 -16.93
N PRO A 56 14.00 14.47 -17.10
CA PRO A 56 14.48 15.34 -18.15
C PRO A 56 15.41 16.38 -17.52
N GLY A 57 16.70 16.20 -17.75
CA GLY A 57 17.70 17.27 -17.65
C GLY A 57 17.51 18.40 -18.66
#